data_AF-A0A251UXF1-F1
#
_entry.id   AF-A0A251UXF1-F1
#
_cell.length_a   1.000
_cell.length_b   1.000
_cell.length_c   1.000
_cell.angle_alpha   90.00
_cell.angle_beta   90.00
_cell.angle_gamma   90.00
#
_symmetry.space_group_name_H-M   'P 1'
#
loop_
_entity.id
_entity.type
_entity.pdbx_description
1 polymer ?
#
loop_
_entity_poly.entity_id
_entity_poly.type
_entity_poly.pdbx_seq_one_letter_code
_entity_poly.pdbx_strand_id
1 'polypeptide(L)'
;MANHQQFQSCYQNWMAQQRLDLNELLQALTNFPTHPDYLQLIGKKHINHYEYYLTARAQLAKHDGPSFLAPTWGTTFENSSLWIGGCRPSLIIRLVYVLCGVDIRWFDVYMQKVADEPLALLAYNSRNIGESNQGEVVDKAMDSHASDMYKILVEADKLRLDILKRMIDILTPLQAVEFQVASKKLQLCLHEWSKRRDIQMGILIQIITHLPVTRCEWLRDWSNNLCTRG
;
A
#
# COMPACT_ATOMS: atom_id res chain seq x y z
N MET A 1 -23.56 3.64 5.12
CA MET A 1 -22.61 3.76 4.00
C MET A 1 -21.28 4.17 4.59
N ALA A 2 -20.17 3.57 4.17
CA ALA A 2 -18.88 4.07 4.59
C ALA A 2 -18.65 5.46 3.99
N ASN A 3 -18.13 6.40 4.78
CA ASN A 3 -17.85 7.75 4.30
C ASN A 3 -16.34 7.99 4.17
N HIS A 4 -15.98 9.04 3.45
CA HIS A 4 -14.59 9.39 3.16
C HIS A 4 -13.69 9.47 4.41
N GLN A 5 -14.25 9.93 5.55
CA GLN A 5 -13.52 10.01 6.81
C GLN A 5 -13.11 8.63 7.34
N GLN A 6 -13.96 7.61 7.19
CA GLN A 6 -13.62 6.25 7.61
C GLN A 6 -12.47 5.66 6.79
N PHE A 7 -12.39 5.99 5.50
CA PHE A 7 -11.26 5.56 4.65
C PHE A 7 -9.95 6.17 5.14
N GLN A 8 -9.96 7.48 5.40
CA GLN A 8 -8.81 8.20 5.94
C GLN A 8 -8.39 7.67 7.32
N SER A 9 -9.35 7.46 8.23
CA SER A 9 -9.06 6.91 9.57
C SER A 9 -8.47 5.51 9.51
N CYS A 10 -8.95 4.65 8.60
CA CYS A 10 -8.39 3.32 8.38
C CYS A 10 -6.90 3.40 7.98
N TYR A 11 -6.56 4.29 7.04
CA TYR A 11 -5.17 4.50 6.63
C TYR A 11 -4.31 5.08 7.75
N GLN A 12 -4.82 6.06 8.50
CA GLN A 12 -4.08 6.66 9.62
C GLN A 12 -3.80 5.65 10.73
N ASN A 13 -4.78 4.82 11.08
CA ASN A 13 -4.61 3.74 12.05
C ASN A 13 -3.56 2.74 11.58
N TRP A 14 -3.56 2.39 10.30
CA TRP A 14 -2.51 1.55 9.71
C TRP A 14 -1.12 2.18 9.82
N MET A 15 -0.98 3.46 9.49
CA MET A 15 0.31 4.17 9.60
C MET A 15 0.79 4.27 11.05
N ALA A 16 -0.12 4.43 12.00
CA ALA A 16 0.20 4.37 13.43
C ALA A 16 0.66 2.96 13.84
N GLN A 17 -0.06 1.92 13.41
CA GLN A 17 0.31 0.52 13.66
C GLN A 17 1.69 0.19 13.08
N GLN A 18 2.02 0.68 11.89
CA GLN A 18 3.34 0.50 11.27
C GLN A 18 4.48 1.05 12.14
N ARG A 19 4.27 2.18 12.83
CA ARG A 19 5.27 2.76 13.75
C ARG A 19 5.43 1.94 15.02
N LEU A 20 4.31 1.50 15.61
CA LEU A 20 4.34 0.63 16.79
C LEU A 20 5.07 -0.68 16.48
N ASP A 21 4.73 -1.27 15.35
CA ASP A 21 5.35 -2.49 14.85
C ASP A 21 6.85 -2.32 14.62
N LEU A 22 7.27 -1.21 14.00
CA LEU A 22 8.69 -0.94 13.76
C LEU A 22 9.47 -0.88 15.08
N ASN A 23 8.93 -0.20 16.09
CA ASN A 23 9.58 -0.10 17.39
C ASN A 23 9.69 -1.48 18.08
N GLU A 24 8.63 -2.27 18.03
CA GLU A 24 8.61 -3.62 18.61
C GLU A 24 9.64 -4.55 17.94
N LEU A 25 9.69 -4.54 16.60
CA LEU A 25 10.67 -5.32 15.83
C LEU A 25 12.11 -4.91 16.14
N LEU A 26 12.39 -3.60 16.26
CA LEU A 26 13.72 -3.11 16.62
C LEU A 26 14.13 -3.55 18.02
N GLN A 27 13.20 -3.55 18.98
CA GLN A 27 13.44 -4.07 20.32
C GLN A 27 13.71 -5.58 20.29
N ALA A 28 12.98 -6.34 19.48
CA ALA A 28 13.20 -7.77 19.31
C ALA A 28 14.60 -8.08 18.75
N LEU A 29 15.03 -7.35 17.72
CA LEU A 29 16.39 -7.48 17.17
C LEU A 29 17.49 -7.09 18.16
N THR A 30 17.21 -6.14 19.05
CA THR A 30 18.20 -5.66 20.03
C THR A 30 18.33 -6.62 21.21
N ASN A 31 17.20 -7.08 21.74
CA ASN A 31 17.15 -7.82 23.00
C ASN A 31 17.18 -9.34 22.80
N PHE A 32 16.70 -9.84 21.66
CA PHE A 32 16.50 -11.27 21.42
C PHE A 32 16.98 -11.76 20.04
N PRO A 33 18.16 -11.33 19.52
CA PRO A 33 18.60 -11.66 18.14
C PRO A 33 18.87 -13.15 17.91
N THR A 34 19.15 -13.90 18.96
CA THR A 34 19.50 -15.34 18.90
C THR A 34 18.33 -16.25 19.33
N HIS A 35 17.12 -15.71 19.49
CA HIS A 35 15.93 -16.46 19.91
C HIS A 35 14.96 -16.67 18.73
N PRO A 36 15.18 -17.71 17.90
CA PRO A 36 14.42 -17.91 16.66
C PRO A 36 12.91 -18.04 16.87
N ASP A 37 12.47 -18.73 17.93
CA ASP A 37 11.03 -18.91 18.21
C ASP A 37 10.33 -17.58 18.51
N TYR A 38 11.00 -16.69 19.25
CA TYR A 38 10.49 -15.35 19.54
C TYR A 38 10.44 -14.48 18.27
N LEU A 39 11.49 -14.55 17.45
CA LEU A 39 11.57 -13.84 16.16
C LEU A 39 10.49 -14.32 15.17
N GLN A 40 10.18 -15.61 15.13
CA GLN A 40 9.06 -16.14 14.34
C GLN A 40 7.71 -15.65 14.87
N LEU A 41 7.52 -15.67 16.19
CA LEU A 41 6.28 -15.21 16.83
C LEU A 41 5.99 -13.74 16.50
N ILE A 42 6.98 -12.87 16.69
CA ILE A 42 6.82 -11.44 16.39
C ILE A 42 6.69 -11.22 14.87
N GLY A 43 7.48 -11.91 14.05
CA GLY A 43 7.36 -11.84 12.59
C GLY A 43 5.95 -12.16 12.10
N LYS A 44 5.35 -13.24 12.62
CA LYS A 44 3.97 -13.64 12.32
C LYS A 44 2.95 -12.62 12.81
N LYS A 45 3.13 -12.06 14.01
CA LYS A 45 2.27 -10.99 14.55
C LYS A 45 2.15 -9.82 13.57
N HIS A 46 3.26 -9.38 12.97
CA HIS A 46 3.25 -8.25 12.03
C HIS A 46 2.63 -8.59 10.67
N ILE A 47 2.74 -9.83 10.19
CA ILE A 47 1.97 -10.28 9.02
C ILE A 47 0.47 -10.20 9.32
N ASN A 48 0.05 -10.67 10.51
CA ASN A 48 -1.36 -10.64 10.90
C ASN A 48 -1.91 -9.21 10.98
N HIS A 49 -1.12 -8.23 11.46
CA HIS A 49 -1.51 -6.82 11.42
C HIS A 49 -1.71 -6.32 9.98
N TYR A 50 -0.86 -6.73 9.04
CA TYR A 50 -1.02 -6.38 7.64
C TYR A 50 -2.29 -7.01 7.04
N GLU A 51 -2.51 -8.30 7.29
CA GLU A 51 -3.71 -9.02 6.85
C GLU A 51 -5.01 -8.42 7.40
N TYR A 52 -5.00 -7.99 8.67
CA TYR A 52 -6.10 -7.26 9.27
C TYR A 52 -6.37 -5.93 8.55
N TYR A 53 -5.31 -5.15 8.28
CA TYR A 53 -5.44 -3.91 7.52
C TYR A 53 -6.01 -4.14 6.12
N LEU A 54 -5.51 -5.14 5.38
CA LEU A 54 -6.01 -5.48 4.05
C LEU A 54 -7.48 -5.89 4.07
N THR A 55 -7.90 -6.62 5.11
CA THR A 55 -9.30 -7.01 5.30
C THR A 55 -10.20 -5.80 5.57
N ALA A 56 -9.80 -4.92 6.50
CA ALA A 56 -10.54 -3.69 6.79
C ALA A 56 -10.63 -2.78 5.55
N ARG A 57 -9.53 -2.68 4.82
CA ARG A 57 -9.45 -1.93 3.56
C ARG A 57 -10.39 -2.49 2.50
N ALA A 58 -10.43 -3.81 2.31
CA ALA A 58 -11.32 -4.46 1.35
C ALA A 58 -12.80 -4.22 1.67
N GLN A 59 -13.18 -4.23 2.96
CA GLN A 59 -14.55 -3.92 3.37
C GLN A 59 -14.96 -2.49 3.03
N LEU A 60 -14.05 -1.53 3.23
CA LEU A 60 -14.28 -0.13 2.91
C LEU A 60 -14.29 0.12 1.39
N ALA A 61 -13.35 -0.48 0.65
CA ALA A 61 -13.23 -0.35 -0.79
C ALA A 61 -14.44 -0.91 -1.57
N LYS A 62 -15.22 -1.82 -0.95
CA LYS A 62 -16.48 -2.28 -1.54
C LYS A 62 -17.47 -1.14 -1.81
N HIS A 63 -17.40 -0.06 -1.03
CA HIS A 63 -18.27 1.10 -1.18
C HIS A 63 -17.79 2.09 -2.25
N ASP A 64 -16.48 2.14 -2.51
CA ASP A 64 -15.86 3.04 -3.49
C ASP A 64 -14.41 2.58 -3.76
N GLY A 65 -14.23 1.70 -4.75
CA GLY A 65 -12.91 1.19 -5.14
C GLY A 65 -11.92 2.28 -5.62
N PRO A 66 -12.34 3.21 -6.51
CA PRO A 66 -11.47 4.28 -7.03
C PRO A 66 -10.77 5.10 -5.96
N SER A 67 -11.45 5.43 -4.85
CA SER A 67 -10.87 6.18 -3.73
C SER A 67 -9.63 5.51 -3.10
N PHE A 68 -9.46 4.19 -3.24
CA PHE A 68 -8.29 3.47 -2.74
C PHE A 68 -7.15 3.37 -3.76
N LEU A 69 -7.42 3.62 -5.04
CA LEU A 69 -6.41 3.65 -6.10
C LEU A 69 -5.79 5.04 -6.26
N ALA A 70 -6.58 6.10 -5.99
CA ALA A 70 -6.16 7.49 -6.01
C ALA A 70 -6.63 8.23 -4.74
N PRO A 71 -6.09 7.87 -3.55
CA PRO A 71 -6.60 8.38 -2.29
C PRO A 71 -6.29 9.87 -2.12
N THR A 72 -7.31 10.67 -1.81
CA THR A 72 -7.15 12.09 -1.47
C THR A 72 -6.46 12.31 -0.12
N TRP A 73 -6.40 11.28 0.73
CA TRP A 73 -5.66 11.28 2.00
C TRP A 73 -4.18 10.92 1.83
N GLY A 74 -3.76 10.55 0.62
CA GLY A 74 -2.37 10.37 0.24
C GLY A 74 -1.77 11.65 -0.35
N THR A 75 -0.46 11.81 -0.22
CA THR A 75 0.27 12.87 -0.92
C THR A 75 0.37 12.57 -2.41
N THR A 76 0.64 13.59 -3.23
CA THR A 76 0.77 13.41 -4.69
C THR A 76 1.88 12.41 -5.04
N PHE A 77 2.99 12.47 -4.31
CA PHE A 77 4.12 11.57 -4.51
C PHE A 77 3.81 10.13 -4.06
N GLU A 78 3.15 9.94 -2.90
CA GLU A 78 2.69 8.62 -2.48
C GLU A 78 1.76 8.01 -3.53
N ASN A 79 0.76 8.78 -3.98
CA ASN A 79 -0.22 8.33 -4.97
C ASN A 79 0.44 7.91 -6.28
N SER A 80 1.44 8.66 -6.76
CA SER A 80 2.20 8.29 -7.97
C SER A 80 3.07 7.02 -7.79
N SER A 81 3.46 6.75 -6.54
CA SER A 81 4.24 5.58 -6.16
C SER A 81 3.38 4.35 -5.88
N LEU A 82 2.07 4.53 -5.67
CA LEU A 82 1.12 3.43 -5.58
C LEU A 82 1.08 2.66 -6.91
N TRP A 83 0.90 1.37 -6.79
CA TRP A 83 0.43 0.51 -7.86
C TRP A 83 -0.80 -0.17 -7.31
N ILE A 84 -1.96 0.15 -7.88
CA ILE A 84 -3.23 -0.43 -7.49
C ILE A 84 -3.45 -0.33 -5.97
N GLY A 85 -3.42 0.90 -5.44
CA GLY A 85 -3.69 1.19 -4.03
C GLY A 85 -2.68 0.65 -3.01
N GLY A 86 -1.52 0.16 -3.44
CA GLY A 86 -0.47 -0.33 -2.53
C GLY A 86 0.93 -0.22 -3.12
N CYS A 87 1.94 -0.77 -2.43
CA CYS A 87 3.30 -0.81 -2.97
C CYS A 87 3.35 -1.64 -4.27
N ARG A 88 4.20 -1.20 -5.21
CA ARG A 88 4.51 -1.94 -6.45
C ARG A 88 5.07 -3.31 -6.12
N PRO A 89 4.40 -4.41 -6.51
CA PRO A 89 4.96 -5.74 -6.36
C PRO A 89 6.28 -5.87 -7.09
N SER A 90 6.56 -5.12 -8.16
CA SER A 90 7.87 -5.11 -8.83
C SER A 90 9.05 -4.75 -7.91
N LEU A 91 8.82 -4.03 -6.80
CA LEU A 91 9.83 -3.78 -5.77
C LEU A 91 10.14 -5.05 -4.94
N ILE A 92 9.14 -5.91 -4.76
CA ILE A 92 9.20 -7.19 -4.04
C ILE A 92 9.56 -8.35 -5.00
N ILE A 93 9.11 -8.27 -6.26
CA ILE A 93 9.35 -9.21 -7.35
C ILE A 93 10.76 -9.03 -7.91
N ARG A 94 11.45 -7.89 -7.79
CA ARG A 94 12.91 -7.87 -8.03
C ARG A 94 13.68 -8.75 -7.03
N LEU A 95 13.16 -8.96 -5.82
CA LEU A 95 13.67 -9.94 -4.85
C LEU A 95 13.18 -11.37 -5.15
N VAL A 96 11.95 -11.56 -5.66
CA VAL A 96 11.36 -12.89 -5.93
C VAL A 96 11.63 -13.45 -7.34
N TYR A 97 11.84 -12.63 -8.36
CA TYR A 97 12.25 -13.03 -9.72
C TYR A 97 13.63 -13.68 -9.69
N VAL A 98 14.49 -13.24 -8.75
CA VAL A 98 15.76 -13.90 -8.43
C VAL A 98 15.55 -15.25 -7.71
N LEU A 99 14.38 -15.51 -7.10
CA LEU A 99 14.18 -16.65 -6.18
C LEU A 99 13.12 -17.70 -6.61
N CYS A 100 12.07 -17.39 -7.38
CA CYS A 100 10.91 -18.30 -7.52
C CYS A 100 10.22 -18.39 -8.90
N GLY A 101 10.57 -17.58 -9.91
CA GLY A 101 10.13 -17.82 -11.31
C GLY A 101 8.63 -18.03 -11.57
N VAL A 102 7.73 -17.31 -10.87
CA VAL A 102 6.27 -17.47 -11.05
C VAL A 102 5.73 -16.48 -12.10
N ASP A 103 4.93 -17.01 -13.02
CA ASP A 103 4.29 -16.31 -14.13
C ASP A 103 2.88 -15.81 -13.75
N ILE A 104 2.66 -14.49 -13.75
CA ILE A 104 1.41 -13.84 -13.29
C ILE A 104 0.57 -13.43 -14.51
N ARG A 105 -0.09 -14.39 -15.16
CA ARG A 105 -0.94 -14.17 -16.36
C ARG A 105 -2.38 -13.73 -16.09
N TRP A 106 -2.81 -13.64 -14.83
CA TRP A 106 -4.19 -13.28 -14.47
C TRP A 106 -4.47 -11.78 -14.49
N PHE A 107 -3.42 -10.95 -14.44
CA PHE A 107 -3.53 -9.51 -14.25
C PHE A 107 -3.90 -8.75 -15.54
N ASP A 108 -3.41 -9.22 -16.69
CA ASP A 108 -3.63 -8.58 -17.99
C ASP A 108 -5.11 -8.62 -18.41
N VAL A 109 -5.80 -9.73 -18.17
CA VAL A 109 -7.22 -9.90 -18.52
C VAL A 109 -8.14 -9.03 -17.67
N TYR A 110 -7.78 -8.77 -16.40
CA TYR A 110 -8.61 -7.98 -15.49
C TYR A 110 -8.45 -6.48 -15.74
N MET A 111 -7.21 -6.02 -15.99
CA MET A 111 -6.93 -4.63 -16.34
C MET A 111 -7.58 -4.23 -17.68
N GLN A 112 -7.65 -5.16 -18.63
CA GLN A 112 -8.29 -4.91 -19.93
C GLN A 112 -9.82 -4.75 -19.84
N LYS A 113 -10.48 -5.33 -18.83
CA LYS A 113 -11.93 -5.17 -18.59
C LYS A 113 -12.31 -3.88 -17.86
N VAL A 114 -11.36 -3.28 -17.12
CA VAL A 114 -11.57 -1.99 -16.46
C VAL A 114 -11.49 -0.82 -17.44
N ALA A 115 -10.93 -1.05 -18.64
CA ALA A 115 -10.78 -0.03 -19.67
C ALA A 115 -12.12 0.38 -20.30
N ASP A 116 -12.53 1.62 -20.03
CA ASP A 116 -13.21 2.66 -20.84
C ASP A 116 -14.37 2.34 -21.80
N GLU A 117 -14.70 1.10 -22.12
CA GLU A 117 -15.65 0.75 -23.18
C GLU A 117 -17.08 1.29 -22.94
N PRO A 118 -17.65 1.23 -21.71
CA PRO A 118 -18.98 1.79 -21.46
C PRO A 118 -18.96 3.32 -21.38
N LEU A 119 -17.95 3.90 -20.71
CA LEU A 119 -17.90 5.35 -20.43
C LEU A 119 -17.57 6.14 -21.69
N ALA A 120 -16.66 5.65 -22.54
CA ALA A 120 -16.32 6.30 -23.80
C ALA A 120 -17.52 6.33 -24.76
N LEU A 121 -18.29 5.25 -24.82
CA LEU A 121 -19.49 5.17 -25.65
C LEU A 121 -20.60 6.10 -25.13
N LEU A 122 -20.81 6.14 -23.81
CA LEU A 122 -21.77 7.06 -23.19
C LEU A 122 -21.37 8.53 -23.41
N ALA A 123 -20.08 8.86 -23.28
CA ALA A 123 -19.56 10.19 -23.55
C ALA A 123 -19.73 10.59 -25.02
N TYR A 124 -19.41 9.70 -25.97
CA TYR A 124 -19.57 9.96 -27.41
C TYR A 124 -21.01 10.26 -27.81
N ASN A 125 -21.98 9.59 -27.18
CA ASN A 125 -23.40 9.77 -27.47
C ASN A 125 -24.05 10.93 -26.67
N SER A 126 -23.31 11.59 -25.78
CA SER A 126 -23.83 12.69 -24.96
C SER A 126 -23.85 13.99 -25.75
N ARG A 127 -24.97 14.70 -25.71
CA ARG A 127 -25.18 15.93 -26.49
C ARG A 127 -24.47 17.15 -25.89
N ASN A 128 -24.33 17.18 -24.56
CA ASN A 128 -23.67 18.21 -23.78
C ASN A 128 -22.74 17.55 -22.75
N ILE A 129 -21.65 18.23 -22.36
CA ILE A 129 -20.70 17.71 -21.36
C ILE A 129 -21.36 17.71 -19.97
N GLY A 130 -21.36 16.56 -19.30
CA GLY A 130 -21.87 16.42 -17.92
C GLY A 130 -23.40 16.33 -17.81
N GLU A 131 -24.15 16.55 -18.90
CA GLU A 131 -25.60 16.35 -18.95
C GLU A 131 -25.91 15.06 -19.71
N SER A 132 -26.48 14.08 -19.02
CA SER A 132 -27.03 12.89 -19.65
C SER A 132 -28.53 12.82 -19.37
N ASN A 133 -29.33 12.71 -20.44
CA ASN A 133 -30.75 12.34 -20.34
C ASN A 133 -30.94 10.91 -19.80
N GLN A 134 -29.84 10.18 -19.59
CA GLN A 134 -29.73 8.84 -19.04
C GLN A 134 -28.79 8.82 -17.83
N GLY A 135 -28.92 9.78 -16.90
CA GLY A 135 -28.08 9.87 -15.70
C GLY A 135 -27.94 8.55 -14.94
N GLU A 136 -29.05 7.82 -14.77
CA GLU A 136 -29.04 6.49 -14.12
C GLU A 136 -28.15 5.45 -14.84
N VAL A 137 -28.04 5.52 -16.17
CA VAL A 137 -27.19 4.61 -16.95
C VAL A 137 -25.71 4.96 -16.77
N VAL A 138 -25.39 6.25 -16.70
CA VAL A 138 -24.04 6.74 -16.41
C VAL A 138 -23.62 6.36 -14.99
N ASP A 139 -24.49 6.58 -14.01
CA ASP A 139 -24.25 6.21 -12.62
C ASP A 139 -24.00 4.69 -12.48
N LYS A 140 -24.82 3.85 -13.12
CA LYS A 140 -24.61 2.39 -13.16
C LYS A 140 -23.28 2.00 -13.80
N ALA A 141 -22.87 2.67 -14.87
CA ALA A 141 -21.58 2.41 -15.51
C ALA A 141 -20.41 2.80 -14.59
N MET A 142 -20.52 3.93 -13.89
CA MET A 142 -19.54 4.38 -12.90
C MET A 142 -19.47 3.44 -11.69
N ASP A 143 -20.61 2.98 -11.17
CA ASP A 143 -20.70 2.01 -10.08
C ASP A 143 -20.08 0.66 -10.48
N SER A 144 -20.34 0.20 -11.71
CA SER A 144 -19.73 -1.02 -12.24
C SER A 144 -18.21 -0.89 -12.31
N HIS A 145 -17.71 0.24 -12.85
CA HIS A 145 -16.27 0.51 -12.93
C HIS A 145 -15.63 0.58 -11.53
N ALA A 146 -16.30 1.25 -10.58
CA ALA A 146 -15.84 1.32 -9.20
C ALA A 146 -15.79 -0.07 -8.55
N SER A 147 -16.76 -0.94 -8.84
CA SER A 147 -16.79 -2.34 -8.40
C SER A 147 -15.62 -3.14 -8.97
N ASP A 148 -15.29 -2.97 -10.25
CA ASP A 148 -14.18 -3.69 -10.87
C ASP A 148 -12.82 -3.22 -10.33
N MET A 149 -12.65 -1.91 -10.10
CA MET A 149 -11.49 -1.37 -9.40
C MET A 149 -11.33 -1.94 -7.98
N TYR A 150 -12.44 -2.10 -7.25
CA TYR A 150 -12.43 -2.79 -5.95
C TYR A 150 -11.93 -4.24 -6.08
N LYS A 151 -12.41 -5.02 -7.06
CA LYS A 151 -11.97 -6.41 -7.25
C LYS A 151 -10.48 -6.49 -7.55
N ILE A 152 -9.98 -5.61 -8.42
CA ILE A 152 -8.54 -5.54 -8.72
C ILE A 152 -7.72 -5.20 -7.48
N LEU A 153 -8.17 -4.25 -6.66
CA LEU A 153 -7.51 -3.90 -5.41
C LEU A 153 -7.38 -5.12 -4.47
N VAL A 154 -8.46 -5.88 -4.31
CA VAL A 154 -8.50 -7.09 -3.47
C VAL A 154 -7.55 -8.17 -3.98
N GLU A 155 -7.55 -8.43 -5.29
CA GLU A 155 -6.63 -9.43 -5.87
C GLU A 155 -5.17 -8.99 -5.77
N ALA A 156 -4.88 -7.70 -5.97
CA ALA A 156 -3.55 -7.15 -5.76
C ALA A 156 -3.08 -7.30 -4.31
N ASP A 157 -3.97 -7.10 -3.34
CA ASP A 157 -3.67 -7.27 -1.92
C ASP A 157 -3.39 -8.70 -1.52
N LYS A 158 -4.20 -9.65 -2.00
CA LYS A 158 -3.95 -11.08 -1.82
C LYS A 158 -2.57 -11.44 -2.35
N LEU A 159 -2.24 -11.00 -3.57
CA LEU A 159 -0.93 -11.23 -4.16
C LEU A 159 0.21 -10.65 -3.30
N ARG A 160 0.08 -9.41 -2.82
CA ARG A 160 1.10 -8.79 -1.94
C ARG A 160 1.29 -9.58 -0.65
N LEU A 161 0.19 -10.02 -0.02
CA LEU A 161 0.21 -10.78 1.22
C LEU A 161 0.81 -12.17 1.01
N ASP A 162 0.45 -12.85 -0.07
CA ASP A 162 0.97 -14.18 -0.41
C ASP A 162 2.47 -14.14 -0.69
N ILE A 163 2.94 -13.13 -1.42
CA ILE A 163 4.37 -12.93 -1.64
C ILE A 163 5.07 -12.67 -0.31
N LEU A 164 4.52 -11.81 0.55
CA LEU A 164 5.10 -11.53 1.86
C LEU A 164 5.21 -12.80 2.73
N LYS A 165 4.15 -13.61 2.78
CA LYS A 165 4.13 -14.89 3.53
C LYS A 165 5.20 -15.84 2.99
N ARG A 166 5.27 -16.03 1.67
CA ARG A 166 6.31 -16.85 1.02
C ARG A 166 7.73 -16.35 1.29
N MET A 167 7.94 -15.03 1.27
CA MET A 167 9.25 -14.45 1.60
C MET A 167 9.66 -14.76 3.03
N ILE A 168 8.73 -14.74 3.97
CA ILE A 168 9.03 -15.03 5.37
C ILE A 168 9.30 -16.52 5.58
N ASP A 169 8.64 -17.40 4.82
CA ASP A 169 8.88 -18.85 4.89
C ASP A 169 10.26 -19.28 4.38
N ILE A 170 10.88 -18.52 3.45
CA ILE A 170 12.22 -18.83 2.92
C ILE A 170 13.37 -18.20 3.71
N LEU A 171 13.09 -17.19 4.52
CA LEU A 171 14.10 -16.47 5.31
C LEU A 171 14.30 -17.14 6.67
N THR A 172 15.49 -17.01 7.24
CA THR A 172 15.67 -17.32 8.66
C THR A 172 14.84 -16.35 9.52
N PRO A 173 14.45 -16.72 10.75
CA PRO A 173 13.63 -15.84 11.61
C PRO A 173 14.23 -14.44 11.81
N LEU A 174 15.56 -14.36 11.94
CA LEU A 174 16.27 -13.08 12.06
C LEU A 174 16.15 -12.26 10.78
N GLN A 175 16.44 -12.85 9.63
CA GLN A 175 16.33 -12.17 8.33
C GLN A 175 14.90 -11.73 8.02
N ALA A 176 13.89 -12.53 8.40
CA ALA A 176 12.49 -12.17 8.21
C ALA A 176 12.13 -10.91 9.02
N VAL A 177 12.56 -10.84 10.28
CA VAL A 177 12.35 -9.66 11.15
C VAL A 177 13.12 -8.44 10.61
N GLU A 178 14.37 -8.61 10.17
CA GLU A 178 15.17 -7.53 9.55
C GLU A 178 14.52 -7.00 8.26
N PHE A 179 14.01 -7.91 7.41
CA PHE A 179 13.27 -7.57 6.21
C PHE A 179 12.00 -6.76 6.53
N GLN A 180 11.25 -7.17 7.55
CA GLN A 180 10.07 -6.44 8.00
C GLN A 180 10.46 -5.04 8.52
N VAL A 181 11.51 -4.91 9.33
CA VAL A 181 12.03 -3.60 9.79
C VAL A 181 12.36 -2.70 8.60
N ALA A 182 13.11 -3.22 7.62
CA ALA A 182 13.50 -2.45 6.44
C ALA A 182 12.27 -1.99 5.63
N SER A 183 11.31 -2.90 5.42
CA SER A 183 10.07 -2.61 4.68
C SER A 183 9.23 -1.53 5.37
N LYS A 184 9.04 -1.63 6.69
CA LYS A 184 8.31 -0.63 7.47
C LYS A 184 9.02 0.73 7.47
N LYS A 185 10.35 0.74 7.64
CA LYS A 185 11.16 1.97 7.53
C LYS A 185 10.98 2.62 6.17
N LEU A 186 11.08 1.86 5.08
CA LEU A 186 10.90 2.39 3.72
C LEU A 186 9.52 3.04 3.56
N GLN A 187 8.44 2.36 3.97
CA GLN A 187 7.09 2.90 3.87
C GLN A 187 6.90 4.18 4.69
N LEU A 188 7.36 4.19 5.95
CA LEU A 188 7.25 5.35 6.84
C LEU A 188 8.11 6.53 6.36
N CYS A 189 9.33 6.27 5.87
CA CYS A 189 10.19 7.31 5.31
C CYS A 189 9.58 7.90 4.04
N LEU A 190 9.08 7.05 3.13
CA LEU A 190 8.40 7.51 1.91
C LEU A 190 7.23 8.42 2.25
N HIS A 191 6.40 8.05 3.24
CA HIS A 191 5.30 8.87 3.71
C HIS A 191 5.75 10.26 4.20
N GLU A 192 6.73 10.31 5.10
CA GLU A 192 7.25 11.58 5.63
C GLU A 192 7.94 12.44 4.57
N TRP A 193 8.70 11.82 3.67
CA TRP A 193 9.37 12.53 2.59
C TRP A 193 8.37 13.14 1.61
N SER A 194 7.31 12.40 1.30
CA SER A 194 6.26 12.86 0.40
C SER A 194 5.49 14.03 1.01
N LYS A 195 5.16 13.99 2.30
CA LYS A 195 4.56 15.13 3.01
C LYS A 195 5.43 16.38 2.95
N ARG A 196 6.72 16.24 3.25
CA ARG A 196 7.67 17.36 3.18
C ARG A 196 7.74 17.96 1.77
N ARG A 197 7.72 17.11 0.74
CA ARG A 197 7.72 17.55 -0.65
C ARG A 197 6.46 18.33 -0.99
N ASP A 198 5.28 17.81 -0.66
CA ASP A 198 4.01 18.49 -0.96
C ASP A 198 3.91 19.85 -0.24
N ILE A 199 4.44 19.96 0.98
CA ILE A 199 4.58 21.26 1.68
C ILE A 199 5.51 22.20 0.90
N GLN A 200 6.70 21.73 0.49
CA GLN A 200 7.67 22.54 -0.27
C GLN A 200 7.12 23.02 -1.62
N MET A 201 6.29 22.20 -2.27
CA MET A 201 5.68 22.51 -3.56
C MET A 201 4.38 23.34 -3.44
N GLY A 202 3.95 23.68 -2.22
CA GLY A 202 2.71 24.43 -1.98
C GLY A 202 1.43 23.64 -2.32
N ILE A 203 1.53 22.32 -2.41
CA ILE A 203 0.39 21.42 -2.70
C ILE A 203 -0.44 21.20 -1.43
N LEU A 204 0.22 21.13 -0.27
CA LEU A 204 -0.43 21.03 1.04
C LEU A 204 -0.80 22.43 1.59
N ILE A 205 -1.79 23.10 0.99
CA ILE A 205 -2.47 24.23 1.65
C ILE A 205 -3.63 23.64 2.48
N GLN A 206 -3.34 23.22 3.72
CA GLN A 206 -4.20 23.40 4.93
C GLN A 206 -3.94 22.49 6.14
N ILE A 207 -2.92 21.62 6.19
CA ILE A 207 -2.72 20.80 7.41
C ILE A 207 -1.25 20.83 7.86
N ILE A 208 -1.03 21.55 8.98
CA ILE A 208 0.12 21.58 9.89
C ILE A 208 1.04 22.81 9.74
N THR A 209 0.70 23.84 10.51
CA THR A 209 1.66 24.67 11.22
C THR A 209 2.45 23.79 12.20
N HIS A 210 3.79 23.85 12.10
CA HIS A 210 4.79 23.37 13.05
C HIS A 210 4.87 21.86 13.33
N LEU A 211 5.74 21.16 12.57
CA LEU A 211 6.52 20.03 13.11
C LEU A 211 7.93 20.05 12.50
N PRO A 212 9.00 19.98 13.31
CA PRO A 212 10.37 20.03 12.82
C PRO A 212 10.71 18.77 12.04
N VAL A 213 11.29 18.97 10.86
CA VAL A 213 11.85 17.93 10.00
C VAL A 213 13.07 17.33 10.69
N THR A 214 12.91 16.21 11.39
CA THR A 214 14.06 15.40 11.83
C THR A 214 14.54 14.54 10.67
N ARG A 215 15.83 14.67 10.36
CA ARG A 215 16.53 13.92 9.31
C ARG A 215 16.63 12.45 9.75
N CYS A 216 16.16 11.51 8.92
CA CYS A 216 16.26 10.08 9.22
C CYS A 216 17.72 9.59 9.14
N GLU A 217 18.48 9.68 10.23
CA GLU A 217 19.87 9.20 10.33
C GLU A 217 19.97 7.66 10.22
N TRP A 218 18.92 6.95 10.62
CA TRP A 218 18.78 5.49 10.63
C TRP A 218 18.99 4.75 9.29
N LEU A 219 18.90 5.43 8.14
CA LEU A 219 19.08 4.81 6.82
C LEU A 219 20.57 4.66 6.44
N ARG A 220 21.45 5.53 6.94
CA ARG A 220 22.90 5.38 6.71
C ARG A 220 23.45 4.18 7.45
N ASP A 221 23.01 3.96 8.69
CA ASP A 221 23.47 2.84 9.51
C ASP A 221 22.98 1.49 8.98
N TRP A 222 21.79 1.44 8.37
CA TRP A 222 21.27 0.20 7.78
C TRP A 222 22.02 -0.20 6.49
N SER A 223 22.33 0.75 5.61
CA SER A 223 23.14 0.48 4.41
C SER A 223 24.55 -0.01 4.77
N ASN A 224 25.14 0.52 5.85
CA ASN A 224 26.50 0.17 6.26
C ASN A 224 26.60 -1.20 6.94
N ASN A 225 25.53 -1.68 7.59
CA ASN A 225 25.52 -2.96 8.30
C ASN A 225 25.20 -4.18 7.43
N LEU A 226 24.60 -4.00 6.25
CA LEU A 226 24.39 -5.07 5.27
C LEU A 226 25.67 -5.46 4.50
N CYS A 227 26.61 -4.52 4.33
CA CYS A 227 27.85 -4.78 3.61
C CYS A 227 28.97 -5.41 4.47
N THR A 228 28.81 -5.48 5.80
CA THR A 228 29.88 -5.91 6.73
C THR A 228 29.68 -7.30 7.34
N ARG A 229 28.63 -8.03 6.93
CA ARG A 229 28.35 -9.40 7.41
C ARG A 229 28.36 -10.45 6.29
N GLY A 230 29.24 -10.26 5.30
CA GLY A 230 29.61 -11.26 4.30
C GLY A 230 30.81 -12.09 4.78
#